data_AF-E8KK29-F1
#
_entry.id   AF-E8KK29-F1
#
_cell.length_a   1.000
_cell.length_b   1.000
_cell.length_c   1.000
_cell.angle_alpha   90.00
_cell.angle_beta   90.00
_cell.angle_gamma   90.00
#
_symmetry.space_group_name_H-M   'P 1'
#
loop_
_entity.id
_entity.type
_entity.pdbx_description
1 polymer ?
#
loop_
_entity_poly.entity_id
_entity_poly.type
_entity_poly.pdbx_seq_one_letter_code
_entity_poly.pdbx_strand_id
1 'polypeptide(L)'
;MEYVLINYQGSKHKISIENFECDLVDSDERQMGAENCYKFYNDEYGISRYLYEYPIGCFNYSSEWECDSDTEILEDTINYSSFFIAQD
;
A
#
# COMPACT_ATOMS: atom_id res chain seq x y z
N MET A 1 2.66 14.36 8.15
CA MET A 1 1.60 13.38 8.41
C MET A 1 1.24 12.79 7.07
N GLU A 2 1.42 11.49 6.91
CA GLU A 2 1.19 10.78 5.64
C GLU A 2 -0.30 10.49 5.46
N TYR A 3 -0.77 10.60 4.23
CA TYR A 3 -2.17 10.46 3.88
C TYR A 3 -2.35 10.17 2.39
N VAL A 4 -3.55 9.71 2.07
CA VAL A 4 -4.09 9.65 0.71
C VAL A 4 -5.26 10.63 0.62
N LEU A 5 -5.24 11.49 -0.40
CA LEU A 5 -6.37 12.34 -0.75
C LEU A 5 -7.14 11.68 -1.88
N ILE A 6 -8.43 11.48 -1.69
CA ILE A 6 -9.31 10.89 -2.70
C ILE A 6 -10.44 11.84 -3.07
N ASN A 7 -11.02 11.60 -4.24
CA ASN A 7 -12.36 12.02 -4.61
C ASN A 7 -13.27 10.81 -4.50
N TYR A 8 -14.22 10.84 -3.57
CA TYR A 8 -15.22 9.82 -3.39
C TYR A 8 -16.59 10.42 -3.65
N GLN A 9 -17.29 9.92 -4.68
CA GLN A 9 -18.62 10.40 -5.06
C GLN A 9 -18.72 11.93 -5.24
N GLY A 10 -17.65 12.57 -5.75
CA GLY A 10 -17.59 14.02 -5.99
C GLY A 10 -17.17 14.85 -4.78
N SER A 11 -16.85 14.23 -3.64
CA SER A 11 -16.37 14.89 -2.42
C SER A 11 -14.92 14.53 -2.11
N LYS A 12 -14.15 15.46 -1.58
CA LYS A 12 -12.73 15.23 -1.25
C LYS A 12 -12.57 14.70 0.17
N HIS A 13 -11.89 13.57 0.32
CA HIS A 13 -11.61 12.94 1.61
C HIS A 13 -10.11 12.76 1.80
N LYS A 14 -9.63 13.14 2.98
CA LYS A 14 -8.24 12.95 3.39
C LYS A 14 -8.18 11.79 4.38
N ILE A 15 -7.54 10.71 3.98
CA ILE A 15 -7.44 9.48 4.77
C ILE A 15 -6.03 9.40 5.36
N SER A 16 -5.94 9.42 6.69
CA SER A 16 -4.66 9.23 7.38
C SER A 16 -4.15 7.80 7.15
N ILE A 17 -2.83 7.62 7.07
CA ILE A 17 -2.21 6.28 6.96
C ILE A 17 -2.68 5.32 8.07
N GLU A 18 -3.00 5.84 9.26
CA GLU A 18 -3.49 5.09 10.41
C GLU A 18 -4.88 4.44 10.19
N ASN A 19 -5.62 4.90 9.17
CA ASN A 19 -6.93 4.34 8.79
C ASN A 19 -6.81 3.26 7.72
N PHE A 20 -5.60 2.86 7.33
CA PHE A 20 -5.39 1.77 6.39
C PHE A 20 -5.01 0.50 7.14
N GLU A 21 -5.46 -0.62 6.60
CA GLU A 21 -5.06 -1.96 7.00
C GLU A 21 -4.01 -2.50 6.04
N CYS A 22 -3.18 -3.44 6.52
CA CYS A 22 -2.10 -4.04 5.76
C CYS A 22 -2.02 -5.53 6.08
N ASP A 23 -2.36 -6.37 5.11
CA ASP A 23 -2.40 -7.82 5.27
C ASP A 23 -1.39 -8.51 4.35
N LEU A 24 -0.70 -9.54 4.86
CA LEU A 24 0.11 -10.44 4.04
C LEU A 24 -0.82 -11.34 3.22
N VAL A 25 -0.75 -11.25 1.90
CA VAL A 25 -1.64 -11.99 0.98
C VAL A 25 -0.92 -13.07 0.18
N ASP A 26 0.40 -12.97 0.03
CA ASP A 26 1.22 -14.01 -0.59
C ASP A 26 2.64 -13.98 -0.01
N SER A 27 3.30 -15.14 0.03
CA SER A 27 4.66 -15.27 0.49
C SER A 27 5.32 -16.49 -0.16
N ASP A 28 6.50 -16.28 -0.74
CA ASP A 28 7.29 -17.31 -1.41
C ASP A 28 8.74 -17.31 -0.89
N GLU A 29 9.25 -18.48 -0.50
CA GLU A 29 10.60 -18.61 0.01
C GLU A 29 11.60 -18.72 -1.15
N ARG A 30 12.55 -17.78 -1.24
CA ARG A 30 13.58 -17.77 -2.27
C ARG A 30 14.96 -17.98 -1.68
N GLN A 31 15.95 -18.23 -2.55
CA GLN A 31 17.33 -18.51 -2.12
C GLN A 31 17.96 -17.40 -1.25
N MET A 32 17.49 -16.16 -1.36
CA MET A 32 18.02 -15.00 -0.64
C MET A 32 17.12 -14.51 0.50
N GLY A 33 16.00 -15.20 0.75
CA GLY A 33 14.98 -14.83 1.74
C GLY A 33 13.56 -14.91 1.16
N ALA A 34 12.57 -14.60 1.99
CA ALA A 34 11.17 -14.56 1.58
C ALA A 34 10.87 -13.33 0.69
N GLU A 35 10.05 -13.56 -0.34
CA GLU A 35 9.35 -12.54 -1.09
C GLU A 35 7.92 -12.46 -0.54
N ASN A 36 7.55 -11.31 0.02
CA ASN A 36 6.23 -11.09 0.61
C ASN A 36 5.41 -10.11 -0.22
N CYS A 37 4.14 -10.42 -0.42
CA CYS A 37 3.16 -9.51 -1.01
C CYS A 37 2.14 -9.13 0.05
N TYR A 38 2.00 -7.84 0.29
CA TYR A 38 1.02 -7.29 1.20
C TYR A 38 -0.05 -6.54 0.42
N LYS A 39 -1.31 -6.65 0.85
CA LYS A 39 -2.38 -5.77 0.41
C LYS A 39 -2.53 -4.64 1.43
N PHE A 40 -2.31 -3.42 1.00
CA PHE A 40 -2.53 -2.20 1.77
C PHE A 40 -3.82 -1.55 1.31
N TYR A 41 -4.79 -1.36 2.21
CA TYR A 41 -6.16 -1.03 1.80
C TYR A 41 -6.94 -0.23 2.84
N ASN A 42 -8.00 0.39 2.36
CA ASN A 42 -9.05 0.96 3.19
C ASN A 42 -10.41 0.54 2.60
N ASP A 43 -11.14 -0.30 3.35
CA ASP A 43 -12.42 -0.85 2.93
C ASP A 43 -13.56 0.19 2.95
N GLU A 44 -13.45 1.26 3.75
CA GLU A 44 -14.46 2.33 3.81
C GLU A 44 -14.61 3.04 2.46
N TYR A 45 -13.49 3.23 1.75
CA TYR A 45 -13.44 3.96 0.48
C TYR A 45 -13.15 3.06 -0.73
N GLY A 46 -13.05 1.73 -0.53
CA GLY A 46 -12.85 0.77 -1.62
C GLY A 46 -11.54 1.00 -2.38
N ILE A 47 -10.46 1.30 -1.66
CA ILE A 47 -9.13 1.53 -2.26
C ILE A 47 -8.11 0.54 -1.73
N SER A 48 -7.28 0.01 -2.61
CA SER A 48 -6.18 -0.88 -2.22
C SER A 48 -5.00 -0.80 -3.17
N ARG A 49 -3.84 -1.26 -2.71
CA ARG A 49 -2.67 -1.52 -3.56
C ARG A 49 -1.85 -2.66 -2.98
N TYR A 50 -0.97 -3.21 -3.80
CA TYR A 50 -0.05 -4.25 -3.38
C TYR A 50 1.34 -3.68 -3.10
N LEU A 51 1.95 -4.11 -2.01
CA LEU A 51 3.30 -3.79 -1.59
C LEU A 51 4.12 -5.07 -1.61
N TYR A 52 5.24 -5.05 -2.32
CA TYR A 52 6.10 -6.22 -2.51
C TYR A 52 7.42 -5.99 -1.79
N GLU A 53 7.66 -6.81 -0.78
CA GLU A 53 8.91 -6.90 -0.04
C GLU A 53 9.74 -8.03 -0.63
N TYR A 54 10.86 -7.67 -1.26
CA TYR A 54 11.79 -8.65 -1.80
C TYR A 54 12.96 -8.86 -0.83
N PRO A 55 13.68 -9.99 -0.97
CA PRO A 55 14.85 -10.26 -0.15
C PRO A 55 15.95 -9.19 -0.26
N ILE A 56 16.86 -9.18 0.71
CA ILE A 56 17.96 -8.21 0.81
C ILE A 56 18.71 -8.08 -0.52
N GLY A 57 18.79 -6.85 -1.03
CA GLY A 57 19.45 -6.52 -2.31
C GLY A 57 18.51 -6.45 -3.51
N CYS A 58 17.22 -6.72 -3.34
CA CYS A 58 16.18 -6.48 -4.35
C CYS A 58 15.38 -5.19 -4.06
N PHE A 59 14.89 -4.52 -5.11
CA PHE A 59 14.08 -3.31 -4.97
C PHE A 59 12.65 -3.66 -4.57
N ASN A 60 12.20 -3.13 -3.45
CA ASN A 60 10.79 -3.20 -3.07
C ASN A 60 9.93 -2.39 -4.05
N TYR A 61 8.71 -2.87 -4.27
CA TYR A 61 7.82 -2.33 -5.29
C TYR A 61 6.43 -2.09 -4.71
N SER A 62 5.74 -1.08 -5.23
CA SER A 62 4.32 -0.87 -4.95
C SER A 62 3.57 -0.80 -6.28
N SER A 63 2.46 -1.54 -6.39
CA SER A 63 1.59 -1.46 -7.56
C SER A 63 0.90 -0.11 -7.65
N GLU A 64 0.24 0.18 -8.76
CA GLU A 64 -0.74 1.28 -8.82
C GLU A 64 -1.90 1.03 -7.84
N TRP A 65 -2.65 2.08 -7.52
CA TRP A 65 -3.86 1.99 -6.71
C TRP A 65 -4.99 1.33 -7.52
N GLU A 66 -5.64 0.37 -6.90
CA GLU A 66 -6.91 -0.21 -7.32
C GLU A 66 -8.01 0.52 -6.55
N CYS A 67 -9.00 1.05 -7.28
CA CYS A 67 -10.10 1.82 -6.71
C CYS A 67 -11.43 1.28 -7.24
N ASP A 68 -12.45 1.27 -6.39
CA ASP A 68 -13.83 1.10 -6.81
C ASP A 68 -14.25 2.24 -7.76
N SER A 69 -15.29 2.00 -8.57
CA SER A 69 -15.70 2.89 -9.67
C SER A 69 -16.06 4.32 -9.25
N ASP A 70 -16.35 4.54 -7.96
CA ASP A 70 -16.75 5.83 -7.40
C ASP A 70 -15.62 6.56 -6.67
N THR A 71 -14.40 6.01 -6.67
CA THR A 71 -13.22 6.54 -5.98
C THR A 71 -12.08 6.84 -6.95
N GLU A 72 -11.47 8.01 -6.79
CA GLU A 72 -10.28 8.43 -7.54
C GLU A 72 -9.20 8.92 -6.58
N ILE A 73 -7.96 8.48 -6.75
CA ILE A 73 -6.81 8.98 -6.00
C ILE A 73 -6.37 10.32 -6.58
N LEU A 74 -6.35 11.37 -5.75
CA LEU A 74 -5.91 12.71 -6.13
C LEU A 74 -4.47 12.99 -5.69
N GLU A 75 -4.07 12.48 -4.54
CA GLU A 75 -2.73 12.68 -3.97
C GLU A 75 -2.37 11.51 -3.05
N ASP A 76 -1.13 11.06 -3.13
CA ASP A 76 -0.56 10.04 -2.24
C ASP A 76 0.75 10.57 -1.67
N THR A 77 0.83 10.68 -0.35
CA THR A 77 2.00 11.19 0.37
C THR A 77 2.71 10.12 1.20
N ILE A 78 2.25 8.85 1.13
CA ILE A 78 2.79 7.76 1.93
C ILE A 78 4.15 7.34 1.39
N ASN A 79 5.14 7.24 2.27
CA ASN A 79 6.45 6.71 1.99
C ASN A 79 6.47 5.19 2.19
N TYR A 80 6.08 4.46 1.17
CA TYR A 80 6.05 2.99 1.20
C TYR A 80 7.41 2.34 1.44
N SER A 81 8.51 3.03 1.13
CA SER A 81 9.86 2.54 1.44
C SER A 81 10.05 2.28 2.93
N SER A 82 9.34 3.03 3.80
CA SER A 82 9.40 2.86 5.26
C SER A 82 8.75 1.56 5.75
N PHE A 83 7.82 0.97 4.99
CA PHE A 83 7.23 -0.33 5.31
C PHE A 83 8.23 -1.47 5.23
N PHE A 84 9.32 -1.29 4.49
CA PHE A 84 10.32 -2.33 4.25
C PHE A 84 11.63 -2.08 5.02
N ILE A 85 11.70 -1.05 5.86
CA ILE A 85 12.89 -0.73 6.65
C ILE A 85 12.65 -1.20 8.09
N ALA A 86 12.99 -2.46 8.37
CA ALA A 86 13.77 -2.86 9.54
C ALA A 86 14.00 -4.38 9.58
N GLN A 87 15.25 -4.82 9.37
CA GLN A 87 15.98 -5.64 10.35
C GLN A 87 17.48 -5.31 10.25
N ASP A 88 17.96 -4.50 11.20
CA ASP A 88 19.34 -4.52 11.70
C ASP A 88 19.29 -5.21 13.08
#